data_AF-A0A4Y2MMK0-F1
#
_entry.id   AF-A0A4Y2MMK0-F1
#
_cell.length_a   1.000
_cell.length_b   1.000
_cell.length_c   1.000
_cell.angle_alpha   90.00
_cell.angle_beta   90.00
_cell.angle_gamma   90.00
#
_symmetry.space_group_name_H-M   'P 1'
#
loop_
_entity.id
_entity.type
_entity.pdbx_description
1 polymer ?
#
loop_
_entity_poly.entity_id
_entity_poly.type
_entity_poly.pdbx_seq_one_letter_code
_entity_poly.pdbx_strand_id
1 'polypeptide(L)'
;MLNEPTPLPPDRVSDCAIFEVVGIDLAGLLFLKNGEKVWIALFTCAVYRAIHLELVRSLSSDSFNLAMRRFIARRGRPKTIYSDNGTNFKGSCNELSKLDWNQIQREANLERMSWKFNPQLLVGGVAGGRGLFVLLRSYCDVL
;
A
#
# COMPACT_ATOMS: atom_id res chain seq x y z
N MET A 1 -10.65 -26.29 -27.25
CA MET A 1 -10.67 -26.35 -25.76
C MET A 1 -11.02 -24.95 -25.29
N LEU A 2 -12.14 -24.80 -24.58
CA LEU A 2 -12.56 -23.51 -24.04
C LEU A 2 -11.58 -23.17 -22.91
N ASN A 3 -10.96 -21.99 -22.98
CA ASN A 3 -10.13 -21.48 -21.89
C ASN A 3 -11.04 -21.26 -20.69
N GLU A 4 -10.88 -22.08 -19.65
CA GLU A 4 -11.37 -21.77 -18.31
C GLU A 4 -10.80 -20.40 -17.90
N PRO A 5 -11.66 -19.43 -17.50
CA PRO A 5 -11.18 -18.13 -17.05
C PRO A 5 -10.30 -18.34 -15.81
N THR A 6 -9.12 -17.72 -15.82
CA THR A 6 -8.21 -17.77 -14.66
C THR A 6 -8.96 -17.28 -13.42
N PRO A 7 -9.06 -18.10 -12.35
CA PRO A 7 -9.76 -17.70 -11.14
C PRO A 7 -9.14 -16.43 -10.57
N LEU A 8 -9.97 -15.43 -10.27
CA LEU A 8 -9.50 -14.23 -9.59
C LEU A 8 -8.93 -14.62 -8.22
N PRO A 9 -7.83 -13.98 -7.77
CA PRO A 9 -7.30 -14.24 -6.44
C PRO A 9 -8.39 -14.08 -5.36
N PRO A 10 -8.42 -14.93 -4.32
CA PRO A 10 -9.46 -14.90 -3.28
C PRO A 10 -9.59 -13.53 -2.61
N ASP A 11 -8.50 -12.79 -2.52
CA ASP A 11 -8.45 -11.41 -2.01
C ASP A 11 -9.34 -10.42 -2.80
N ARG A 12 -9.83 -10.77 -4.00
CA ARG A 12 -10.79 -9.97 -4.79
C ARG A 12 -12.26 -10.31 -4.58
N VAL A 13 -12.54 -11.55 -4.18
CA VAL A 13 -13.90 -12.13 -4.26
C VAL A 13 -14.45 -12.49 -2.88
N SER A 14 -13.59 -12.54 -1.87
CA SER A 14 -14.01 -12.74 -0.48
C SER A 14 -14.57 -11.45 0.12
N ASP A 15 -15.68 -11.59 0.86
CA ASP A 15 -16.20 -10.50 1.69
C ASP A 15 -15.12 -10.07 2.69
N CYS A 16 -14.65 -8.84 2.57
CA CYS A 16 -13.68 -8.25 3.50
C CYS A 16 -14.19 -6.88 3.98
N ALA A 17 -13.65 -6.42 5.10
CA ALA A 17 -13.90 -5.06 5.55
C ALA A 17 -13.27 -4.03 4.59
N ILE A 18 -13.83 -2.82 4.55
CA ILE A 18 -13.24 -1.72 3.78
C ILE A 18 -11.81 -1.47 4.29
N PHE A 19 -10.85 -1.39 3.37
CA PHE A 19 -9.42 -1.26 3.67
C PHE A 19 -8.77 -2.44 4.43
N GLU A 20 -9.39 -3.63 4.44
CA GLU A 20 -8.75 -4.83 4.98
C GLU A 20 -7.57 -5.29 4.11
N VAL A 21 -7.74 -5.20 2.78
CA VAL A 21 -6.69 -5.43 1.79
C VAL A 21 -6.40 -4.11 1.07
N VAL A 22 -5.16 -3.62 1.20
CA VAL A 22 -4.76 -2.31 0.68
C VAL A 22 -3.56 -2.37 -0.25
N GLY A 23 -3.65 -1.64 -1.36
CA GLY A 23 -2.51 -1.24 -2.16
C GLY A 23 -2.00 0.12 -1.72
N ILE A 24 -0.68 0.26 -1.58
CA ILE A 24 -0.03 1.49 -1.15
C ILE A 24 0.93 1.97 -2.23
N ASP A 25 0.85 3.26 -2.53
CA ASP A 25 1.73 3.96 -3.47
C ASP A 25 2.08 5.36 -2.96
N LEU A 26 3.20 5.91 -3.41
CA LEU A 26 3.59 7.30 -3.17
C LEU A 26 3.57 8.07 -4.49
N ALA A 27 2.54 8.89 -4.68
CA ALA A 27 2.41 9.66 -5.91
C ALA A 27 2.90 11.10 -5.77
N GLY A 28 3.60 11.51 -6.83
CA GLY A 28 3.71 12.89 -7.29
C GLY A 28 4.53 13.82 -6.41
N LEU A 29 5.10 14.83 -7.05
CA LEU A 29 5.62 16.01 -6.39
C LEU A 29 4.54 17.10 -6.45
N LEU A 30 3.98 17.45 -5.31
CA LEU A 30 3.12 18.61 -5.14
C LEU A 30 3.89 19.76 -4.51
N PHE A 31 3.39 20.97 -4.72
CA PHE A 31 3.92 22.17 -4.11
C PHE A 31 2.85 22.80 -3.24
N LEU A 32 3.18 22.99 -1.97
CA LEU A 32 2.36 23.81 -1.08
C LEU A 32 2.46 25.29 -1.48
N LYS A 33 1.56 26.13 -0.96
CA LYS A 33 1.54 27.57 -1.26
C LYS A 33 2.85 28.28 -0.90
N ASN A 34 3.60 27.74 0.07
CA ASN A 34 4.92 28.24 0.50
C ASN A 34 6.08 27.72 -0.39
N GLY A 35 5.80 26.95 -1.46
CA GLY A 35 6.80 26.36 -2.33
C GLY A 35 7.41 25.04 -1.82
N GLU A 36 6.97 24.54 -0.66
CA GLU A 36 7.46 23.27 -0.10
C GLU A 36 7.01 22.09 -0.96
N LYS A 37 7.98 21.24 -1.30
CA LYS A 37 7.78 19.98 -2.01
C LYS A 37 7.17 18.95 -1.07
N VAL A 38 6.05 18.37 -1.48
CA VAL A 38 5.34 17.32 -0.74
C VAL A 38 4.89 16.21 -1.67
N TRP A 39 4.56 15.06 -1.12
CA TRP A 39 4.07 13.89 -1.83
C TRP A 39 2.75 13.42 -1.21
N ILE A 40 2.04 12.54 -1.89
CA ILE A 40 0.83 11.90 -1.37
C ILE A 40 1.10 10.40 -1.19
N ALA A 41 0.82 9.89 0.01
CA ALA A 41 0.66 8.47 0.25
C ALA A 41 -0.78 8.06 -0.08
N LEU A 42 -0.93 7.14 -1.03
CA LEU A 42 -2.20 6.60 -1.48
C LEU A 42 -2.43 5.25 -0.84
N PHE A 43 -3.61 5.07 -0.29
CA PHE A 43 -4.10 3.81 0.23
C PHE A 43 -5.35 3.44 -0.56
N THR A 44 -5.27 2.40 -1.37
CA THR A 44 -6.37 1.94 -2.23
C THR A 44 -6.91 0.63 -1.69
N CYS A 45 -8.21 0.55 -1.43
CA CYS A 45 -8.87 -0.70 -1.04
C CYS A 45 -9.05 -1.60 -2.27
N ALA A 46 -8.59 -2.85 -2.17
CA ALA A 46 -8.65 -3.81 -3.27
C ALA A 46 -10.09 -4.17 -3.67
N VAL A 47 -10.98 -4.36 -2.69
CA VAL A 47 -12.34 -4.86 -2.92
C VAL A 47 -13.30 -3.74 -3.34
N TYR A 48 -13.29 -2.61 -2.61
CA TYR A 48 -14.28 -1.54 -2.83
C TYR A 48 -13.78 -0.38 -3.70
N ARG A 49 -12.53 -0.42 -4.18
CA ARG A 49 -11.88 0.68 -4.92
C ARG A 49 -11.93 2.03 -4.21
N ALA A 50 -12.11 2.03 -2.89
CA ALA A 50 -12.04 3.22 -2.06
C ALA A 50 -10.59 3.71 -1.98
N ILE A 51 -10.39 5.03 -2.02
CA ILE A 51 -9.06 5.64 -1.94
C ILE A 51 -9.00 6.54 -0.71
N HIS A 52 -7.92 6.42 0.06
CA HIS A 52 -7.58 7.31 1.15
C HIS A 52 -6.21 7.95 0.88
N LEU A 53 -6.10 9.26 1.10
CA LEU A 53 -4.92 10.05 0.77
C LEU A 53 -4.33 10.66 2.05
N GLU A 54 -3.03 10.57 2.22
CA GLU A 54 -2.28 11.22 3.28
C GLU A 54 -1.14 12.06 2.70
N LEU A 55 -1.02 13.31 3.15
CA LEU A 55 0.11 14.16 2.76
C LEU A 55 1.38 13.71 3.48
N VAL A 56 2.50 13.64 2.76
CA VAL A 56 3.83 13.36 3.33
C VAL A 56 4.85 14.40 2.84
N ARG A 57 5.79 14.77 3.71
CA ARG A 57 6.79 15.80 3.45
C ARG A 57 8.08 15.27 2.83
N SER A 58 8.28 13.97 2.83
CA SER A 58 9.43 13.33 2.21
C SER A 58 9.11 11.89 1.81
N LEU A 59 9.94 11.32 0.95
CA LEU A 59 9.89 9.92 0.54
C LEU A 59 10.59 8.99 1.55
N SER A 60 10.80 9.40 2.80
CA SER A 60 11.43 8.56 3.82
C SER A 60 10.44 7.58 4.46
N SER A 61 10.97 6.49 5.03
CA SER A 61 10.17 5.53 5.81
C SER A 61 9.46 6.20 6.98
N ASP A 62 10.10 7.16 7.67
CA ASP A 62 9.50 7.85 8.82
C ASP A 62 8.28 8.69 8.42
N SER A 63 8.41 9.46 7.33
CA SER A 63 7.29 10.22 6.78
C SER A 63 6.13 9.32 6.38
N PHE A 64 6.43 8.17 5.77
CA PHE A 64 5.44 7.17 5.42
C PHE A 64 4.80 6.53 6.66
N ASN A 65 5.58 6.15 7.68
CA ASN A 65 5.07 5.57 8.93
C ASN A 65 4.09 6.50 9.63
N LEU A 66 4.35 7.82 9.63
CA LEU A 66 3.41 8.80 10.14
C LEU A 66 2.10 8.85 9.33
N ALA A 67 2.17 8.75 8.00
CA ALA A 67 0.98 8.62 7.16
C ALA A 67 0.22 7.31 7.44
N MET A 68 0.92 6.18 7.55
CA MET A 68 0.31 4.88 7.87
C MET A 68 -0.40 4.91 9.22
N ARG A 69 0.19 5.55 10.25
CA ARG A 69 -0.47 5.74 11.56
C ARG A 69 -1.76 6.55 11.44
N ARG A 70 -1.77 7.63 10.67
CA ARG A 70 -2.97 8.45 10.44
C ARG A 70 -4.05 7.68 9.67
N PHE A 71 -3.64 6.90 8.67
CA PHE A 71 -4.52 6.00 7.94
C PHE A 71 -5.18 4.98 8.88
N ILE A 72 -4.38 4.26 9.68
CA ILE A 72 -4.89 3.24 10.62
C ILE A 72 -5.86 3.86 11.64
N ALA A 73 -5.52 5.03 12.18
CA ALA A 73 -6.40 5.72 13.13
C ALA A 73 -7.76 6.12 12.55
N ARG A 74 -7.86 6.32 11.23
CA ARG A 74 -9.10 6.76 10.56
C ARG A 74 -9.87 5.64 9.87
N ARG A 75 -9.16 4.65 9.32
CA ARG A 75 -9.72 3.60 8.45
C ARG A 75 -9.64 2.20 9.05
N GLY A 76 -8.93 2.05 10.16
CA GLY A 76 -8.66 0.75 10.76
C GLY A 76 -7.36 0.15 10.25
N ARG A 77 -6.93 -0.92 10.93
CA ARG A 77 -5.70 -1.64 10.62
C ARG A 77 -5.93 -2.57 9.43
N PRO A 78 -5.13 -2.46 8.35
CA PRO A 78 -5.23 -3.41 7.24
C PRO A 78 -4.71 -4.78 7.68
N LYS A 79 -5.25 -5.84 7.08
CA LYS A 79 -4.75 -7.21 7.23
C LYS A 79 -3.63 -7.49 6.25
N THR A 80 -3.80 -7.06 5.00
CA THR A 80 -2.85 -7.28 3.91
C THR A 80 -2.48 -5.96 3.25
N ILE A 81 -1.19 -5.75 3.03
CA ILE A 81 -0.61 -4.58 2.38
C ILE A 81 0.16 -5.03 1.15
N TYR A 82 -0.10 -4.39 0.02
CA TYR A 82 0.64 -4.55 -1.23
C TYR A 82 1.35 -3.24 -1.58
N SER A 83 2.66 -3.28 -1.83
CA SER A 83 3.44 -2.09 -2.23
C SER A 83 4.44 -2.41 -3.35
N ASP A 84 4.94 -1.37 -4.01
CA ASP A 84 6.16 -1.51 -4.81
C ASP A 84 7.41 -1.73 -3.91
N ASN A 85 8.56 -1.95 -4.54
CA ASN A 85 9.83 -2.21 -3.85
C ASN A 85 10.55 -0.93 -3.37
N GLY A 86 9.82 0.19 -3.23
CA GLY A 86 10.33 1.45 -2.70
C GLY A 86 11.05 1.27 -1.37
N THR A 87 12.15 2.01 -1.19
CA THR A 87 13.00 1.91 0.00
C THR A 87 12.27 2.36 1.27
N ASN A 88 11.34 3.31 1.16
CA ASN A 88 10.45 3.71 2.25
C ASN A 88 9.54 2.58 2.73
N PHE A 89 8.93 1.82 1.82
CA PHE A 89 8.06 0.70 2.15
C PHE A 89 8.86 -0.48 2.71
N LYS A 90 10.01 -0.79 2.12
CA LYS A 90 10.94 -1.80 2.67
C LYS A 90 11.41 -1.43 4.08
N GLY A 91 11.80 -0.17 4.29
CA GLY A 91 12.19 0.31 5.61
C GLY A 91 11.06 0.18 6.62
N SER A 92 9.84 0.57 6.24
CA SER A 92 8.66 0.49 7.11
C SER A 92 8.26 -0.95 7.44
N CYS A 93 8.30 -1.85 6.44
CA CYS A 93 8.09 -3.28 6.65
C CYS A 93 9.14 -3.89 7.60
N ASN A 94 10.40 -3.44 7.49
CA ASN A 94 11.47 -3.87 8.38
C ASN A 94 11.32 -3.33 9.81
N GLU A 95 10.85 -2.09 10.00
CA GLU A 95 10.55 -1.60 11.34
C GLU A 95 9.39 -2.38 11.98
N LEU A 96 8.35 -2.70 11.21
CA LEU A 96 7.24 -3.52 11.68
C LEU A 96 7.66 -4.97 12.01
N SER A 97 8.67 -5.51 11.34
CA SER A 97 9.14 -6.88 11.61
C SER A 97 9.92 -7.00 12.92
N LYS A 98 10.50 -5.90 13.42
CA LYS A 98 11.25 -5.86 14.69
C LYS A 98 10.37 -5.84 15.94
N LEU A 99 9.06 -5.60 15.78
CA LEU A 99 8.12 -5.60 16.90
C LEU A 99 7.96 -7.00 17.50
N ASP A 100 7.78 -7.09 18.81
CA ASP A 100 7.43 -8.35 19.48
C ASP A 100 5.96 -8.70 19.19
N TRP A 101 5.74 -9.41 18.09
CA TRP A 101 4.42 -9.88 17.70
C TRP A 101 3.81 -10.89 18.67
N ASN A 102 4.62 -11.60 19.46
CA ASN A 102 4.10 -12.52 20.48
C ASN A 102 3.50 -11.75 21.65
N GLN A 103 4.16 -10.67 22.08
CA GLN A 103 3.61 -9.77 23.09
C GLN A 103 2.35 -9.08 22.57
N ILE A 104 2.41 -8.51 21.35
CA ILE A 104 1.28 -7.81 20.73
C ILE A 104 0.06 -8.74 20.58
N GLN A 105 0.26 -9.99 20.15
CA GLN A 105 -0.82 -10.96 20.04
C GLN A 105 -1.44 -11.27 21.41
N ARG A 106 -0.62 -11.46 22.45
CA ARG A 106 -1.10 -11.77 23.81
C ARG A 106 -1.86 -10.61 24.46
N GLU A 107 -1.38 -9.38 24.28
CA GLU A 107 -1.92 -8.21 24.99
C GLU A 107 -3.06 -7.52 24.22
N ALA A 108 -2.99 -7.51 22.89
CA ALA A 108 -3.94 -6.76 22.05
C ALA A 108 -4.78 -7.65 21.13
N ASN A 109 -4.52 -8.97 21.09
CA ASN A 109 -5.16 -9.91 20.15
C ASN A 109 -5.05 -9.46 18.68
N LEU A 110 -3.90 -8.86 18.32
CA LEU A 110 -3.66 -8.30 17.00
C LEU A 110 -2.68 -9.16 16.20
N GLU A 111 -3.19 -9.77 15.14
CA GLU A 111 -2.39 -10.54 14.20
C GLU A 111 -1.45 -9.64 13.38
N ARG A 112 -0.27 -10.14 13.05
CA ARG A 112 0.71 -9.45 12.21
C ARG A 112 0.14 -9.14 10.82
N MET A 113 0.35 -7.91 10.35
CA MET A 113 -0.03 -7.53 8.99
C MET A 113 0.82 -8.29 7.96
N SER A 114 0.17 -8.81 6.91
CA SER A 114 0.85 -9.45 5.78
C SER A 114 1.29 -8.38 4.79
N TRP A 115 2.61 -8.16 4.65
CA TRP A 115 3.17 -7.23 3.67
C TRP A 115 3.70 -7.99 2.46
N LYS A 116 3.20 -7.66 1.27
CA LYS A 116 3.56 -8.28 0.00
C LYS A 116 4.15 -7.21 -0.94
N PHE A 117 5.33 -7.49 -1.47
CA PHE A 117 5.99 -6.62 -2.44
C PHE A 117 5.75 -7.12 -3.85
N ASN A 118 5.42 -6.21 -4.76
CA ASN A 118 5.26 -6.57 -6.16
C ASN A 118 6.59 -7.09 -6.74
N PRO A 119 6.57 -8.06 -7.68
CA PRO A 119 7.78 -8.47 -8.39
C PRO A 119 8.42 -7.25 -9.08
N GLN A 120 9.75 -7.15 -9.05
CA GLN A 120 10.42 -6.13 -9.86
C GLN A 120 10.19 -6.43 -11.33
N LEU A 121 9.45 -5.58 -12.03
CA LEU A 121 9.39 -5.62 -13.48
C LEU A 121 10.76 -5.17 -14.01
N LEU A 122 11.48 -6.08 -14.66
CA LEU A 122 12.70 -5.75 -15.39
C LEU A 122 12.35 -4.73 -16.50
N VAL A 123 13.15 -3.68 -16.57
CA VAL A 123 12.86 -2.41 -17.26
C VAL A 123 12.69 -2.58 -18.77
N GLY A 124 11.61 -2.00 -19.29
CA GLY A 124 11.40 -1.75 -20.72
C GLY A 124 10.33 -0.68 -20.95
N GLY A 125 10.39 0.46 -20.26
CA GLY A 125 9.38 1.52 -20.45
C GLY A 125 9.56 2.74 -19.56
N VAL A 126 10.29 3.73 -20.08
CA VAL A 126 10.24 5.19 -19.82
C VAL A 126 9.71 5.64 -18.45
N ALA A 127 10.63 6.15 -17.63
CA ALA A 127 10.35 7.04 -16.51
C ALA A 127 9.64 8.31 -17.02
N GLY A 128 8.31 8.31 -17.02
CA GLY A 128 7.52 9.44 -17.49
C GLY A 128 6.11 9.41 -16.95
N GLY A 129 5.87 10.12 -15.85
CA GLY A 129 4.61 10.81 -15.52
C GLY A 129 3.29 10.03 -15.47
N ARG A 130 3.27 8.71 -15.68
CA ARG A 130 2.06 7.86 -15.74
C ARG A 130 2.01 6.78 -14.66
N GLY A 131 2.76 6.97 -13.57
CA GLY A 131 2.86 5.98 -12.48
C GLY A 131 1.52 5.65 -11.84
N LEU A 132 0.66 6.65 -11.62
CA LEU A 132 -0.60 6.47 -10.90
C LEU A 132 -1.61 5.58 -11.64
N PHE A 133 -1.70 5.70 -12.96
CA PHE A 133 -2.68 4.96 -13.76
C PHE A 133 -2.19 3.55 -14.13
N VAL A 134 -0.87 3.37 -14.28
CA VAL A 134 -0.28 2.04 -14.50
C VAL A 134 -0.25 1.24 -13.21
N LEU A 135 -0.01 1.86 -12.04
CA LEU A 135 -0.16 1.16 -10.75
C LEU A 135 -1.62 0.86 -10.43
N LEU A 136 -2.59 1.76 -10.64
CA LEU A 136 -4.01 1.43 -10.40
C LEU A 136 -4.52 0.31 -11.32
N ARG A 137 -4.12 0.28 -12.60
CA ARG A 137 -4.43 -0.85 -13.50
C ARG A 137 -3.67 -2.11 -13.09
N SER A 138 -2.36 -2.04 -12.89
CA SER A 138 -1.58 -3.20 -12.47
C SER A 138 -2.03 -3.74 -11.10
N TYR A 139 -2.52 -2.93 -10.17
CA TYR A 139 -3.08 -3.42 -8.91
C TYR A 139 -4.49 -3.98 -9.07
N CYS A 140 -5.29 -3.46 -10.00
CA CYS A 140 -6.57 -4.07 -10.37
C CYS A 140 -6.42 -5.28 -11.31
N ASP A 141 -5.24 -5.52 -11.90
CA ASP A 141 -4.99 -6.61 -12.87
C ASP A 141 -4.02 -7.68 -12.32
N VAL A 142 -3.17 -7.38 -11.32
CA VAL A 142 -2.22 -8.30 -10.65
C VAL A 142 -2.71 -8.78 -9.26
N LEU A 143 -3.68 -8.10 -8.64
CA LEU A 143 -4.49 -8.72 -7.58
C LEU A 143 -5.45 -9.75 -8.14
#